data_AF-A0A4P7LDP4-F1
#
_entry.id   AF-A0A4P7LDP4-F1
#
_cell.length_a   1.000
_cell.length_b   1.000
_cell.length_c   1.000
_cell.angle_alpha   90.00
_cell.angle_beta   90.00
_cell.angle_gamma   90.00
#
_symmetry.space_group_name_H-M   'P 1'
#
loop_
_entity.id
_entity.type
_entity.pdbx_description
1 polymer ?
#
loop_
_entity_poly.entity_id
_entity_poly.type
_entity_poly.pdbx_seq_one_letter_code
_entity_poly.pdbx_strand_id
1 'polypeptide(L)'
;MKAWIAKAVGALGCAMALLAGPASGAEPATLVISAGMQQCSWTADALLKDRRLTNVTVDDDNLKRRLTFKAIPMASLLRGMPAEAGATATTAASDGYVSHLPLRMLLADSADEPRAWLAVENPARPWPKLKGQGIGPFRLIWTLPSGGAASVVNESHWTYNIARIDITASPAERFAAIRPASDQPADGPVMRGFATFQRVCFSCHSLNKVGDAHLGPDLNVPHSAVEYMGDDKLASLIRDPQSLRWWPGARMPAIDERTLSDADLKDLLAYLHHMAGRKGS
;
A
#
# COMPACT_ATOMS: atom_id res chain seq x y z
N MET A 1 77.15 17.41 9.92
CA MET A 1 77.29 17.95 11.30
C MET A 1 75.96 18.62 11.65
N LYS A 2 75.16 18.02 12.57
CA LYS A 2 74.85 18.55 13.93
C LYS A 2 74.32 20.01 13.91
N ALA A 3 73.27 20.45 14.59
CA ALA A 3 72.17 19.91 15.39
C ALA A 3 71.19 21.11 15.55
N TRP A 4 69.88 20.93 15.35
CA TRP A 4 68.82 20.98 16.38
C TRP A 4 68.82 22.19 17.35
N ILE A 5 67.85 23.11 17.22
CA ILE A 5 67.21 23.84 18.34
C ILE A 5 65.72 24.00 18.05
N ALA A 6 64.92 23.49 18.98
CA ALA A 6 63.45 23.47 19.03
C ALA A 6 62.84 24.84 19.36
N LYS A 7 61.60 25.10 18.89
CA LYS A 7 60.68 26.05 19.55
C LYS A 7 59.21 25.60 19.46
N ALA A 8 58.66 25.41 20.66
CA ALA A 8 57.30 25.71 21.13
C ALA A 8 56.09 25.21 20.30
N VAL A 9 55.46 24.16 20.80
CA VAL A 9 54.06 23.80 20.51
C VAL A 9 53.16 24.79 21.27
N GLY A 10 52.54 25.72 20.53
CA GLY A 10 51.43 26.52 21.03
C GLY A 10 50.13 25.73 20.90
N ALA A 11 49.53 25.36 22.03
CA ALA A 11 48.20 24.77 22.07
C ALA A 11 47.14 25.86 21.78
N LEU A 12 46.67 25.94 20.54
CA LEU A 12 45.46 26.70 20.21
C LEU A 12 44.24 25.86 20.61
N GLY A 13 43.57 26.25 21.70
CA GLY A 13 42.28 25.68 22.07
C GLY A 13 41.23 26.03 21.04
N CYS A 14 40.80 25.06 20.24
CA CYS A 14 39.57 25.15 19.45
C CYS A 14 38.37 25.06 20.40
N ALA A 15 37.77 26.22 20.72
CA ALA A 15 36.45 26.26 21.33
C ALA A 15 35.43 25.79 20.28
N MET A 16 34.99 24.53 20.38
CA MET A 16 33.81 24.04 19.64
C MET A 16 32.57 24.73 20.19
N ALA A 17 32.09 25.75 19.48
CA ALA A 17 30.75 26.27 19.65
C ALA A 17 29.75 25.19 19.20
N LEU A 18 29.11 24.54 20.17
CA LEU A 18 27.94 23.68 19.94
C LEU A 18 26.78 24.58 19.48
N LEU A 19 26.67 24.76 18.16
CA LEU A 19 25.46 25.28 17.53
C LEU A 19 24.37 24.22 17.71
N ALA A 20 23.50 24.42 18.69
CA ALA A 20 22.24 23.70 18.78
C ALA A 20 21.43 24.03 17.52
N GLY A 21 21.44 23.12 16.56
CA GLY A 21 20.56 23.20 15.40
C GLY A 21 19.10 23.20 15.85
N PRO A 22 18.19 23.87 15.13
CA PRO A 22 16.78 23.86 15.47
C PRO A 22 16.32 22.39 15.51
N ALA A 23 15.62 22.02 16.59
CA ALA A 23 14.92 20.76 16.66
C ALA A 23 13.99 20.70 15.44
N SER A 24 14.30 19.84 14.48
CA SER A 24 13.40 19.53 13.37
C SER A 24 12.19 18.85 13.99
N GLY A 25 11.16 19.64 14.32
CA GLY A 25 9.84 19.11 14.60
C GLY A 25 9.38 18.44 13.32
N ALA A 26 9.24 17.10 13.35
CA ALA A 26 8.71 16.37 12.21
C ALA A 26 7.40 17.02 11.78
N GLU A 27 7.26 17.32 10.48
CA GLU A 27 6.02 17.89 9.96
C GLU A 27 4.83 16.98 10.34
N PRO A 28 3.71 17.56 10.78
CA PRO A 28 2.55 16.77 11.15
C PRO A 28 2.07 15.97 9.94
N ALA A 29 1.92 14.65 10.13
CA ALA A 29 1.43 13.77 9.10
C ALA A 29 0.10 14.29 8.52
N THR A 30 0.06 14.37 7.20
CA THR A 30 -1.05 14.95 6.44
C THR A 30 -1.62 13.90 5.49
N LEU A 31 -2.94 13.74 5.52
CA LEU A 31 -3.67 12.96 4.53
C LEU A 31 -4.05 13.89 3.38
N VAL A 32 -3.82 13.43 2.15
CA VAL A 32 -4.29 14.09 0.93
C VAL A 32 -5.31 13.22 0.22
N ILE A 33 -6.46 13.78 -0.16
CA ILE A 33 -7.43 13.13 -1.04
C ILE A 33 -7.59 13.96 -2.30
N SER A 34 -7.42 13.33 -3.46
CA SER A 34 -7.48 13.98 -4.77
C SER A 34 -8.56 13.33 -5.65
N ALA A 35 -9.34 14.14 -6.36
CA ALA A 35 -10.34 13.69 -7.33
C ALA A 35 -10.42 14.69 -8.49
N GLY A 36 -9.88 14.31 -9.66
CA GLY A 36 -9.70 15.23 -10.78
C GLY A 36 -8.83 16.43 -10.40
N MET A 37 -9.35 17.64 -10.59
CA MET A 37 -8.66 18.88 -10.18
C MET A 37 -8.90 19.27 -8.71
N GLN A 38 -9.79 18.58 -8.00
CA GLN A 38 -10.06 18.88 -6.60
C GLN A 38 -9.12 18.11 -5.70
N GLN A 39 -8.60 18.79 -4.68
CA GLN A 39 -7.77 18.19 -3.65
C GLN A 39 -8.17 18.74 -2.29
N CYS A 40 -8.24 17.85 -1.31
CA CYS A 40 -8.40 18.20 0.09
C CYS A 40 -7.25 17.62 0.90
N SER A 41 -6.81 18.33 1.93
CA SER A 41 -5.79 17.83 2.84
C SER A 41 -6.15 18.10 4.30
N TRP A 42 -5.77 17.18 5.17
CA TRP A 42 -5.98 17.30 6.60
C TRP A 42 -4.78 16.77 7.38
N THR A 43 -4.38 17.48 8.43
CA THR A 43 -3.43 16.94 9.41
C THR A 43 -4.13 15.94 10.33
N ALA A 44 -3.35 15.05 10.96
CA ALA A 44 -3.89 14.11 11.95
C ALA A 44 -4.61 14.85 13.09
N ASP A 45 -4.02 15.95 13.60
CA ASP A 45 -4.61 16.79 14.64
C ASP A 45 -5.93 17.44 14.24
N ALA A 46 -6.08 17.84 12.97
CA ALA A 46 -7.33 18.40 12.47
C ALA A 46 -8.42 17.32 12.43
N LEU A 47 -8.10 16.11 11.96
CA LEU A 47 -9.06 15.00 11.91
C LEU A 47 -9.42 14.48 13.31
N LEU A 48 -8.49 14.52 14.26
CA LEU A 48 -8.77 14.18 15.67
C LEU A 48 -9.74 15.16 16.35
N LYS A 49 -9.93 16.36 15.79
CA LYS A 49 -10.90 17.38 16.24
C LYS A 49 -12.16 17.45 15.37
N ASP A 50 -12.25 16.62 14.33
CA ASP A 50 -13.39 16.59 13.42
C ASP A 50 -14.67 16.12 14.15
N ARG A 51 -15.79 16.81 13.91
CA ARG A 51 -17.08 16.49 14.55
C ARG A 51 -17.64 15.13 14.15
N ARG A 52 -17.19 14.57 13.03
CA ARG A 52 -17.60 13.27 12.51
C ARG A 52 -16.79 12.12 13.12
N LEU A 53 -15.74 12.42 13.89
CA LEU A 53 -14.89 11.40 14.51
C LEU A 53 -15.67 10.64 15.59
N THR A 54 -15.75 9.32 15.43
CA THR A 54 -16.44 8.43 16.37
C THR A 54 -15.57 7.24 16.76
N ASN A 55 -16.00 6.50 17.78
CA ASN A 55 -15.40 5.21 18.11
C ASN A 55 -15.99 4.13 17.19
N VAL A 56 -15.12 3.36 16.54
CA VAL A 56 -15.51 2.24 15.68
C VAL A 56 -14.79 0.99 16.17
N THR A 57 -15.55 -0.05 16.51
CA THR A 57 -15.01 -1.34 16.93
C THR A 57 -15.05 -2.33 15.77
N VAL A 58 -13.93 -2.99 15.48
CA VAL A 58 -13.77 -3.93 14.38
C VAL A 58 -12.98 -5.16 14.83
N ASP A 59 -13.24 -6.30 14.21
CA ASP A 59 -12.34 -7.45 14.25
C ASP A 59 -11.27 -7.24 13.18
N ASP A 60 -10.06 -6.85 13.61
CA ASP A 60 -9.01 -6.38 12.72
C ASP A 60 -8.36 -7.52 11.96
N ASP A 61 -8.37 -7.46 10.63
CA ASP A 61 -7.88 -8.55 9.80
C ASP A 61 -6.35 -8.60 9.72
N ASN A 62 -5.60 -7.51 9.95
CA ASN A 62 -4.14 -7.59 9.96
C ASN A 62 -3.59 -7.96 11.35
N LEU A 63 -4.18 -7.41 12.41
CA LEU A 63 -3.77 -7.64 13.81
C LEU A 63 -4.44 -8.87 14.44
N LYS A 64 -5.41 -9.47 13.75
CA LYS A 64 -6.14 -10.69 14.15
C LYS A 64 -6.77 -10.58 15.55
N ARG A 65 -7.34 -9.41 15.86
CA ARG A 65 -7.94 -9.13 17.18
C ARG A 65 -8.94 -7.98 17.12
N ARG A 66 -9.88 -7.97 18.07
CA ARG A 66 -10.87 -6.90 18.21
C ARG A 66 -10.24 -5.60 18.73
N LEU A 67 -10.50 -4.48 18.04
CA LEU A 67 -9.96 -3.17 18.38
C LEU A 67 -11.00 -2.07 18.21
N THR A 68 -10.82 -0.98 18.96
CA THR A 68 -11.60 0.25 18.82
C THR A 68 -10.72 1.39 18.35
N PHE A 69 -11.11 1.99 17.23
CA PHE A 69 -10.41 3.10 16.60
C PHE A 69 -11.22 4.39 16.71
N LYS A 70 -10.52 5.54 16.72
CA LYS A 70 -11.12 6.82 16.38
C LYS A 70 -11.16 6.92 14.86
N ALA A 71 -12.34 7.06 14.27
CA ALA A 71 -12.47 7.03 12.82
C ALA A 71 -13.61 7.91 12.28
N ILE A 72 -13.50 8.28 11.01
CA ILE A 72 -14.47 9.07 10.25
C ILE A 72 -14.97 8.22 9.07
N PRO A 73 -16.28 8.16 8.77
CA PRO A 73 -16.78 7.44 7.60
C PRO A 73 -16.17 7.98 6.30
N MET A 74 -15.67 7.11 5.43
CA MET A 74 -15.08 7.53 4.15
C MET A 74 -16.08 8.27 3.26
N ALA A 75 -17.32 7.79 3.19
CA ALA A 75 -18.41 8.45 2.46
C ALA A 75 -18.64 9.91 2.92
N SER A 76 -18.42 10.19 4.20
CA SER A 76 -18.52 11.55 4.73
C SER A 76 -17.33 12.44 4.36
N LEU A 77 -16.11 11.88 4.29
CA LEU A 77 -14.91 12.61 3.86
C LEU A 77 -14.94 12.96 2.38
N LEU A 78 -15.51 12.07 1.56
CA LEU A 78 -15.61 12.22 0.11
C LEU A 78 -16.80 13.09 -0.35
N ARG A 79 -17.66 13.50 0.58
CA ARG A 79 -18.84 14.31 0.26
C ARG A 79 -18.44 15.62 -0.43
N GLY A 80 -18.99 15.85 -1.62
CA GLY A 80 -18.73 17.05 -2.42
C GLY A 80 -17.53 16.95 -3.37
N MET A 81 -16.77 15.85 -3.32
CA MET A 81 -15.73 15.56 -4.32
C MET A 81 -16.35 14.88 -5.56
N PRO A 82 -15.75 15.04 -6.75
CA PRO A 82 -16.16 14.32 -7.96
C PRO A 82 -15.82 12.82 -7.82
N ALA A 83 -16.76 12.08 -7.24
CA ALA A 83 -16.61 10.71 -6.78
C ALA A 83 -17.72 9.83 -7.37
N GLU A 84 -17.66 9.56 -8.67
CA GLU A 84 -18.64 8.69 -9.34
C GLU A 84 -18.44 7.23 -8.93
N ALA A 85 -19.53 6.50 -8.66
CA ALA A 85 -19.46 5.14 -8.11
C ALA A 85 -18.73 4.12 -9.02
N GLY A 86 -18.64 4.40 -10.32
CA GLY A 86 -17.88 3.59 -11.29
C GLY A 86 -16.36 3.82 -11.27
N ALA A 87 -15.88 4.86 -10.59
CA ALA A 87 -14.46 5.16 -10.49
C ALA A 87 -13.73 4.20 -9.54
N THR A 88 -12.40 4.31 -9.51
CA THR A 88 -11.52 3.59 -8.59
C THR A 88 -10.92 4.56 -7.58
N ALA A 89 -10.67 4.07 -6.37
CA ALA A 89 -9.86 4.74 -5.36
C ALA A 89 -8.52 4.02 -5.19
N THR A 90 -7.44 4.79 -5.12
CA THR A 90 -6.09 4.30 -4.87
C THR A 90 -5.61 4.84 -3.53
N THR A 91 -5.48 3.99 -2.51
CA THR A 91 -4.89 4.37 -1.22
C THR A 91 -3.40 4.09 -1.25
N ALA A 92 -2.56 5.12 -1.16
CA ALA A 92 -1.10 5.01 -1.14
C ALA A 92 -0.55 5.17 0.28
N ALA A 93 0.17 4.16 0.74
CA ALA A 93 0.87 4.17 2.01
C ALA A 93 2.27 4.79 1.89
N SER A 94 2.77 5.36 2.98
CA SER A 94 4.09 6.00 3.02
C SER A 94 5.25 5.03 2.78
N ASP A 95 5.00 3.73 2.87
CA ASP A 95 5.99 2.68 2.71
C ASP A 95 6.06 2.12 1.26
N GLY A 96 5.24 2.67 0.35
CA GLY A 96 5.16 2.31 -1.06
C GLY A 96 4.09 1.27 -1.39
N TYR A 97 3.34 0.76 -0.40
CA TYR A 97 2.17 -0.08 -0.65
C TYR A 97 1.01 0.74 -1.22
N VAL A 98 0.25 0.14 -2.14
CA VAL A 98 -0.95 0.73 -2.72
C VAL A 98 -2.10 -0.26 -2.67
N SER A 99 -3.33 0.21 -2.42
CA SER A 99 -4.54 -0.59 -2.62
C SER A 99 -5.45 0.09 -3.64
N HIS A 100 -5.92 -0.69 -4.62
CA HIS A 100 -6.86 -0.23 -5.64
C HIS A 100 -8.24 -0.81 -5.34
N LEU A 101 -9.21 0.06 -5.08
CA LEU A 101 -10.53 -0.30 -4.61
C LEU A 101 -11.57 0.28 -5.59
N PRO A 102 -12.66 -0.43 -5.91
CA PRO A 102 -13.82 0.21 -6.49
C PRO A 102 -14.32 1.32 -5.56
N LEU A 103 -14.51 2.55 -6.07
CA LEU A 103 -14.86 3.71 -5.25
C LEU A 103 -16.15 3.49 -4.45
N ARG A 104 -17.11 2.75 -5.01
CA ARG A 104 -18.35 2.35 -4.32
C ARG A 104 -18.11 1.74 -2.93
N MET A 105 -17.01 1.03 -2.71
CA MET A 105 -16.69 0.46 -1.39
C MET A 105 -16.38 1.54 -0.34
N LEU A 106 -15.85 2.69 -0.76
CA LEU A 106 -15.60 3.84 0.13
C LEU A 106 -16.85 4.70 0.34
N LEU A 107 -17.83 4.61 -0.57
CA LEU A 107 -19.07 5.38 -0.54
C LEU A 107 -20.23 4.63 0.13
N ALA A 108 -20.08 3.32 0.39
CA ALA A 108 -21.10 2.49 1.03
C ALA A 108 -21.48 3.04 2.41
N ASP A 109 -22.79 3.30 2.60
CA ASP A 109 -23.37 3.86 3.83
C ASP A 109 -24.60 3.07 4.32
N SER A 110 -24.80 1.85 3.80
CA SER A 110 -25.78 0.89 4.32
C SER A 110 -25.23 0.12 5.53
N ALA A 111 -26.11 -0.51 6.31
CA ALA A 111 -25.72 -1.47 7.36
C ALA A 111 -25.47 -2.88 6.80
N ASP A 112 -26.00 -3.16 5.61
CA ASP A 112 -25.95 -4.49 4.96
C ASP A 112 -24.70 -4.69 4.08
N GLU A 113 -23.86 -3.66 3.96
CA GLU A 113 -22.65 -3.66 3.15
C GLU A 113 -21.41 -3.33 4.00
N PRO A 114 -20.21 -3.80 3.60
CA PRO A 114 -18.96 -3.37 4.22
C PRO A 114 -18.85 -1.84 4.18
N ARG A 115 -18.62 -1.23 5.34
CA ARG A 115 -18.49 0.23 5.45
C ARG A 115 -17.05 0.60 5.77
N ALA A 116 -16.50 1.49 4.95
CA ALA A 116 -15.15 2.00 5.04
C ALA A 116 -15.03 3.19 6.00
N TRP A 117 -13.95 3.21 6.78
CA TRP A 117 -13.63 4.31 7.70
C TRP A 117 -12.16 4.70 7.61
N LEU A 118 -11.89 6.00 7.66
CA LEU A 118 -10.56 6.51 7.94
C LEU A 118 -10.34 6.51 9.45
N ALA A 119 -9.58 5.56 9.96
CA ALA A 119 -9.06 5.59 11.32
C ALA A 119 -7.91 6.60 11.43
N VAL A 120 -7.88 7.32 12.55
CA VAL A 120 -6.88 8.36 12.86
C VAL A 120 -6.25 8.06 14.21
N GLU A 121 -4.93 7.91 14.23
CA GLU A 121 -4.18 7.57 15.44
C GLU A 121 -4.07 8.78 16.35
N ASN A 122 -4.31 8.58 17.64
CA ASN A 122 -3.95 9.56 18.65
C ASN A 122 -2.50 9.28 19.10
N PRO A 123 -1.53 10.19 18.89
CA PRO A 123 -0.14 9.94 19.26
C PRO A 123 0.06 9.72 20.76
N ALA A 124 -0.85 10.21 21.62
CA ALA A 124 -0.83 9.94 23.06
C ALA A 124 -1.31 8.53 23.43
N ARG A 125 -1.96 7.83 22.49
CA ARG A 125 -2.46 6.45 22.63
C ARG A 125 -2.24 5.70 21.31
N PRO A 126 -0.99 5.41 20.94
CA PRO A 126 -0.67 4.81 19.65
C PRO A 126 -1.33 3.43 19.53
N TRP A 127 -1.63 3.06 18.29
CA TRP A 127 -2.13 1.74 17.97
C TRP A 127 -1.04 0.70 18.16
N PRO A 128 -1.42 -0.56 18.42
CA PRO A 128 -0.42 -1.61 18.52
C PRO A 128 0.24 -1.89 17.18
N LYS A 129 1.53 -2.18 17.26
CA LYS A 129 2.41 -2.37 16.10
C LYS A 129 2.07 -3.65 15.36
N LEU A 130 2.10 -3.61 14.03
CA LEU A 130 2.00 -4.79 13.18
C LEU A 130 3.42 -5.26 12.83
N LYS A 131 3.79 -6.49 13.23
CA LYS A 131 5.14 -7.05 13.02
C LYS A 131 6.27 -6.09 13.46
N GLY A 132 6.06 -5.37 14.56
CA GLY A 132 7.03 -4.42 15.10
C GLY A 132 7.03 -3.02 14.45
N GLN A 133 6.18 -2.78 13.45
CA GLN A 133 6.06 -1.50 12.73
C GLN A 133 4.83 -0.70 13.18
N GLY A 134 4.97 0.62 13.22
CA GLY A 134 3.82 1.52 13.38
C GLY A 134 2.93 1.49 12.13
N ILE A 135 1.62 1.59 12.35
CA ILE A 135 0.57 1.49 11.30
C ILE A 135 -0.31 2.75 11.23
N GLY A 136 0.19 3.86 11.77
CA GLY A 136 -0.47 5.16 11.83
C GLY A 136 0.20 6.23 10.97
N PRO A 137 -0.35 7.45 10.93
CA PRO A 137 -1.50 7.87 11.71
C PRO A 137 -2.84 7.68 10.98
N PHE A 138 -2.83 7.28 9.72
CA PHE A 138 -4.03 7.09 8.91
C PHE A 138 -4.14 5.65 8.43
N ARG A 139 -5.32 5.05 8.63
CA ARG A 139 -5.57 3.66 8.23
C ARG A 139 -7.00 3.50 7.73
N LEU A 140 -7.18 2.73 6.66
CA LEU A 140 -8.48 2.29 6.19
C LEU A 140 -8.90 1.06 7.00
N ILE A 141 -10.06 1.15 7.65
CA ILE A 141 -10.65 0.05 8.41
C ILE A 141 -12.08 -0.20 7.95
N TRP A 142 -12.60 -1.39 8.26
CA TRP A 142 -13.89 -1.85 7.75
C TRP A 142 -14.78 -2.38 8.87
N THR A 143 -16.02 -1.92 8.93
CA THR A 143 -17.09 -2.63 9.65
C THR A 143 -17.79 -3.54 8.66
N LEU A 144 -17.84 -4.83 8.96
CA LEU A 144 -18.42 -5.84 8.08
C LEU A 144 -19.82 -6.23 8.56
N PRO A 145 -20.80 -6.37 7.66
CA PRO A 145 -22.12 -6.89 7.99
C PRO A 145 -22.02 -8.36 8.42
N SER A 146 -23.00 -8.82 9.20
CA SER A 146 -23.11 -10.24 9.53
C SER A 146 -23.57 -11.02 8.30
N GLY A 147 -22.75 -11.96 7.78
CA GLY A 147 -23.11 -12.80 6.63
C GLY A 147 -22.14 -12.67 5.43
N GLY A 148 -22.58 -13.13 4.25
CA GLY A 148 -21.74 -13.30 3.06
C GLY A 148 -21.12 -12.02 2.48
N ALA A 149 -21.70 -10.84 2.73
CA ALA A 149 -21.16 -9.57 2.26
C ALA A 149 -19.79 -9.21 2.89
N ALA A 150 -19.39 -9.88 3.97
CA ALA A 150 -18.03 -9.79 4.52
C ALA A 150 -16.95 -10.28 3.53
N SER A 151 -17.28 -11.15 2.57
CA SER A 151 -16.29 -11.80 1.69
C SER A 151 -15.62 -10.88 0.67
N VAL A 152 -16.11 -9.64 0.50
CA VAL A 152 -15.58 -8.67 -0.47
C VAL A 152 -14.35 -7.93 0.08
N VAL A 153 -14.21 -7.83 1.39
CA VAL A 153 -13.05 -7.18 2.04
C VAL A 153 -12.03 -8.24 2.45
N ASN A 154 -10.79 -8.09 2.01
CA ASN A 154 -9.66 -8.94 2.38
C ASN A 154 -8.54 -8.11 3.03
N GLU A 155 -7.50 -8.76 3.55
CA GLU A 155 -6.37 -8.13 4.24
C GLU A 155 -5.73 -6.96 3.47
N SER A 156 -5.67 -7.01 2.15
CA SER A 156 -5.10 -5.97 1.27
C SER A 156 -5.91 -4.68 1.26
N HIS A 157 -7.20 -4.73 1.65
CA HIS A 157 -8.04 -3.54 1.75
C HIS A 157 -7.86 -2.77 3.07
N TRP A 158 -7.10 -3.31 4.04
CA TRP A 158 -6.84 -2.67 5.34
C TRP A 158 -5.57 -1.80 5.33
N THR A 159 -5.46 -0.91 4.35
CA THR A 159 -4.25 -0.09 4.14
C THR A 159 -3.94 0.79 5.33
N TYR A 160 -2.71 0.71 5.84
CA TYR A 160 -2.19 1.53 6.93
C TYR A 160 -1.10 2.49 6.47
N ASN A 161 -0.69 3.42 7.33
CA ASN A 161 0.27 4.48 7.01
C ASN A 161 -0.14 5.29 5.76
N ILE A 162 -1.44 5.49 5.54
CA ILE A 162 -1.96 6.15 4.34
C ILE A 162 -1.44 7.59 4.28
N ALA A 163 -0.81 7.96 3.18
CA ALA A 163 -0.41 9.33 2.89
C ALA A 163 -1.37 10.01 1.91
N ARG A 164 -1.89 9.25 0.93
CA ARG A 164 -2.73 9.78 -0.15
C ARG A 164 -3.85 8.83 -0.54
N ILE A 165 -4.98 9.39 -0.96
CA ILE A 165 -6.08 8.66 -1.61
C ILE A 165 -6.42 9.36 -2.92
N ASP A 166 -6.25 8.68 -4.04
CA ASP A 166 -6.56 9.23 -5.37
C ASP A 166 -7.83 8.58 -5.93
N ILE A 167 -8.84 9.39 -6.24
CA ILE A 167 -10.03 8.95 -6.98
C ILE A 167 -9.74 9.15 -8.47
N THR A 168 -9.61 8.05 -9.19
CA THR A 168 -9.12 8.04 -10.57
C THR A 168 -9.64 6.84 -11.35
N ALA A 169 -9.28 6.75 -12.63
CA ALA A 169 -9.61 5.61 -13.48
C ALA A 169 -8.95 4.32 -12.96
N SER A 170 -9.45 3.18 -13.40
CA SER A 170 -8.91 1.88 -12.96
C SER A 170 -7.44 1.71 -13.36
N PRO A 171 -6.67 0.83 -12.68
CA PRO A 171 -5.30 0.52 -13.08
C PRO A 171 -5.17 0.13 -14.56
N ALA A 172 -6.08 -0.69 -15.06
CA ALA A 172 -6.10 -1.08 -16.45
C ALA A 172 -6.24 0.16 -17.35
N GLU A 173 -7.15 1.08 -17.05
CA GLU A 173 -7.33 2.32 -17.83
C GLU A 173 -6.11 3.23 -17.80
N ARG A 174 -5.48 3.40 -16.62
CA ARG A 174 -4.34 4.30 -16.41
C ARG A 174 -3.03 3.77 -16.98
N PHE A 175 -2.82 2.46 -16.93
CA PHE A 175 -1.55 1.83 -17.26
C PHE A 175 -1.74 0.89 -18.46
N ALA A 176 -1.58 1.41 -19.67
CA ALA A 176 -1.72 0.58 -20.88
C ALA A 176 -0.70 -0.58 -20.91
N ALA A 177 0.52 -0.35 -20.41
CA ALA A 177 1.62 -1.32 -20.45
C ALA A 177 1.45 -2.54 -19.52
N ILE A 178 0.39 -2.59 -18.69
CA ILE A 178 0.02 -3.80 -17.95
C ILE A 178 -1.05 -4.64 -18.67
N ARG A 179 -1.64 -4.12 -19.75
CA ARG A 179 -2.73 -4.85 -20.42
C ARG A 179 -2.18 -6.00 -21.25
N PRO A 180 -2.84 -7.18 -21.21
CA PRO A 180 -2.65 -8.20 -22.21
C PRO A 180 -2.88 -7.69 -23.63
N ALA A 181 -2.52 -8.52 -24.61
CA ALA A 181 -2.81 -8.24 -26.00
C ALA A 181 -4.34 -8.19 -26.22
N SER A 182 -4.81 -7.30 -27.08
CA SER A 182 -6.24 -7.14 -27.34
C SER A 182 -6.89 -8.34 -28.04
N ASP A 183 -6.09 -9.26 -28.59
CA ASP A 183 -6.54 -10.50 -29.22
C ASP A 183 -6.69 -11.66 -28.23
N GLN A 184 -6.36 -11.46 -26.94
CA GLN A 184 -6.56 -12.49 -25.93
C GLN A 184 -8.05 -12.76 -25.70
N PRO A 185 -8.46 -14.04 -25.59
CA PRO A 185 -9.83 -14.37 -25.22
C PRO A 185 -10.21 -13.73 -23.88
N ALA A 186 -11.36 -13.06 -23.82
CA ALA A 186 -11.82 -12.34 -22.63
C ALA A 186 -11.85 -13.22 -21.36
N ASP A 187 -12.25 -14.48 -21.52
CA ASP A 187 -12.28 -15.48 -20.45
C ASP A 187 -11.08 -16.44 -20.49
N GLY A 188 -10.02 -16.09 -21.22
CA GLY A 188 -8.80 -16.88 -21.34
C GLY A 188 -7.92 -16.82 -20.09
N PRO A 189 -6.95 -17.75 -19.95
CA PRO A 189 -6.06 -17.81 -18.80
C PRO A 189 -5.24 -16.52 -18.60
N VAL A 190 -4.82 -15.87 -19.69
CA VAL A 190 -4.07 -14.60 -19.63
C VAL A 190 -4.93 -13.47 -19.06
N MET A 191 -6.21 -13.37 -19.46
CA MET A 191 -7.11 -12.32 -18.97
C MET A 191 -7.52 -12.55 -17.51
N ARG A 192 -7.74 -13.81 -17.09
CA ARG A 192 -7.96 -14.15 -15.69
C ARG A 192 -6.70 -13.90 -14.85
N GLY A 193 -5.53 -14.23 -15.39
CA GLY A 193 -4.24 -13.94 -14.78
C GLY A 193 -3.98 -12.45 -14.59
N PHE A 194 -4.38 -11.63 -15.56
CA PHE A 194 -4.32 -10.17 -15.46
C PHE A 194 -5.19 -9.64 -14.32
N ALA A 195 -6.43 -10.11 -14.21
CA ALA A 195 -7.31 -9.76 -13.09
C ALA A 195 -6.71 -10.17 -11.74
N THR A 196 -6.09 -11.36 -11.66
CA THR A 196 -5.37 -11.83 -10.48
C THR A 196 -4.15 -10.96 -10.16
N PHE A 197 -3.34 -10.59 -11.15
CA PHE A 197 -2.21 -9.68 -10.97
C PHE A 197 -2.64 -8.34 -10.39
N GLN A 198 -3.68 -7.72 -10.96
CA GLN A 198 -4.22 -6.45 -10.45
C GLN A 198 -4.70 -6.56 -9.00
N ARG A 199 -5.34 -7.68 -8.64
CA ARG A 199 -5.92 -7.91 -7.30
C ARG A 199 -4.87 -8.25 -6.24
N VAL A 200 -3.83 -9.00 -6.60
CA VAL A 200 -2.93 -9.64 -5.63
C VAL A 200 -1.53 -9.05 -5.65
N CYS A 201 -1.01 -8.70 -6.83
CA CYS A 201 0.41 -8.35 -7.00
C CYS A 201 0.63 -6.85 -7.17
N PHE A 202 -0.26 -6.17 -7.89
CA PHE A 202 -0.09 -4.77 -8.29
C PHE A 202 -0.11 -3.77 -7.13
N SER A 203 -0.66 -4.17 -5.99
CA SER A 203 -0.58 -3.43 -4.72
C SER A 203 0.85 -3.21 -4.22
N CYS A 204 1.77 -4.11 -4.60
CA CYS A 204 3.15 -4.09 -4.15
C CYS A 204 4.12 -3.87 -5.31
N HIS A 205 3.79 -4.38 -6.49
CA HIS A 205 4.70 -4.46 -7.62
C HIS A 205 4.27 -3.58 -8.78
N SER A 206 5.25 -3.02 -9.48
CA SER A 206 5.04 -2.50 -10.82
C SER A 206 5.17 -3.62 -11.87
N LEU A 207 4.71 -3.34 -13.08
CA LEU A 207 4.99 -4.16 -14.25
C LEU A 207 5.32 -3.25 -15.42
N ASN A 208 6.36 -3.55 -16.19
CA ASN A 208 6.78 -2.69 -17.30
C ASN A 208 7.11 -1.24 -16.86
N LYS A 209 7.61 -1.07 -15.63
CA LYS A 209 7.94 0.20 -14.98
C LYS A 209 6.74 1.12 -14.76
N VAL A 210 5.52 0.60 -14.86
CA VAL A 210 4.28 1.34 -14.58
C VAL A 210 3.54 0.74 -13.39
N GLY A 211 2.83 1.62 -12.68
CA GLY A 211 2.12 1.31 -11.44
C GLY A 211 2.44 2.32 -10.36
N ASP A 212 1.52 2.47 -9.42
CA ASP A 212 1.65 3.42 -8.30
C ASP A 212 2.47 2.83 -7.14
N ALA A 213 2.64 1.50 -7.10
CA ALA A 213 3.33 0.81 -6.02
C ALA A 213 4.86 0.83 -6.18
N HIS A 214 5.56 0.97 -5.06
CA HIS A 214 7.03 1.02 -4.99
C HIS A 214 7.60 0.13 -3.88
N LEU A 215 6.78 -0.82 -3.40
CA LEU A 215 7.13 -1.72 -2.30
C LEU A 215 8.02 -2.89 -2.76
N GLY A 216 7.64 -3.52 -3.87
CA GLY A 216 8.33 -4.61 -4.51
C GLY A 216 8.96 -4.18 -5.83
N PRO A 217 9.84 -5.02 -6.40
CA PRO A 217 10.45 -4.76 -7.70
C PRO A 217 9.41 -4.81 -8.83
N ASP A 218 9.79 -4.24 -9.97
CA ASP A 218 9.10 -4.51 -11.23
C ASP A 218 9.16 -6.00 -11.57
N LEU A 219 8.04 -6.57 -12.04
CA LEU A 219 7.97 -8.00 -12.33
C LEU A 219 8.32 -8.38 -13.77
N ASN A 220 8.63 -7.42 -14.65
CA ASN A 220 8.87 -7.71 -16.08
C ASN A 220 10.20 -7.18 -16.65
N VAL A 221 10.71 -6.05 -16.15
CA VAL A 221 11.85 -5.34 -16.75
C VAL A 221 12.95 -5.08 -15.72
N PRO A 222 14.24 -5.38 -16.02
CA PRO A 222 14.78 -5.85 -17.31
C PRO A 222 14.51 -7.33 -17.61
N HIS A 223 14.35 -8.15 -16.57
CA HIS A 223 14.03 -9.57 -16.69
C HIS A 223 12.73 -9.85 -15.96
N SER A 224 11.87 -10.63 -16.60
CA SER A 224 10.60 -11.04 -16.02
C SER A 224 10.83 -12.08 -14.94
N ALA A 225 10.02 -12.05 -13.88
CA ALA A 225 10.10 -13.01 -12.79
C ALA A 225 10.09 -14.47 -13.28
N VAL A 226 9.28 -14.75 -14.31
CA VAL A 226 9.20 -16.08 -14.93
C VAL A 226 10.46 -16.47 -15.72
N GLU A 227 11.24 -15.52 -16.24
CA GLU A 227 12.45 -15.82 -17.01
C GLU A 227 13.61 -16.29 -16.14
N TYR A 228 13.82 -15.66 -14.97
CA TYR A 228 14.99 -15.96 -14.12
C TYR A 228 14.67 -16.87 -12.93
N MET A 229 13.42 -16.94 -12.48
CA MET A 229 13.00 -17.87 -11.42
C MET A 229 12.46 -19.18 -12.00
N GLY A 230 11.74 -19.11 -13.12
CA GLY A 230 10.87 -20.19 -13.58
C GLY A 230 9.63 -20.35 -12.70
N ASP A 231 8.66 -21.10 -13.20
CA ASP A 231 7.31 -21.21 -12.62
C ASP A 231 7.33 -21.78 -11.19
N ASP A 232 8.05 -22.87 -10.96
CA ASP A 232 8.05 -23.58 -9.67
C ASP A 232 8.59 -22.71 -8.53
N LYS A 233 9.68 -21.96 -8.78
CA LYS A 233 10.29 -21.10 -7.76
C LYS A 233 9.47 -19.83 -7.55
N LEU A 234 8.87 -19.29 -8.62
CA LEU A 234 7.99 -18.13 -8.49
C LEU A 234 6.72 -18.49 -7.72
N ALA A 235 6.12 -19.65 -8.01
CA ALA A 235 5.00 -20.19 -7.25
C ALA A 235 5.37 -20.38 -5.76
N SER A 236 6.53 -20.99 -5.48
CA SER A 236 7.03 -21.16 -4.11
C SER A 236 7.25 -19.82 -3.40
N LEU A 237 7.82 -18.82 -4.09
CA LEU A 237 8.00 -17.47 -3.56
C LEU A 237 6.65 -16.82 -3.23
N ILE A 238 5.64 -16.95 -4.08
CA ILE A 238 4.31 -16.38 -3.86
C ILE A 238 3.63 -17.03 -2.64
N ARG A 239 3.74 -18.35 -2.52
CA ARG A 239 3.16 -19.11 -1.40
C ARG A 239 3.85 -18.80 -0.08
N ASP A 240 5.18 -18.83 -0.07
CA ASP A 240 5.98 -18.52 1.09
C ASP A 240 7.33 -17.91 0.67
N PRO A 241 7.46 -16.57 0.71
CA PRO A 241 8.70 -15.91 0.34
C PRO A 241 9.91 -16.36 1.16
N GLN A 242 9.69 -16.75 2.42
CA GLN A 242 10.76 -17.19 3.33
C GLN A 242 11.25 -18.61 3.01
N SER A 243 10.44 -19.44 2.34
CA SER A 243 10.84 -20.79 1.91
C SER A 243 11.95 -20.78 0.86
N LEU A 244 11.95 -19.77 -0.02
CA LEU A 244 12.93 -19.65 -1.09
C LEU A 244 14.20 -18.93 -0.62
N ARG A 245 14.04 -17.84 0.11
CA ARG A 245 15.15 -17.12 0.74
C ARG A 245 14.68 -16.45 2.01
N TRP A 246 15.26 -16.84 3.13
CA TRP A 246 14.96 -16.26 4.43
C TRP A 246 15.84 -15.05 4.72
N TRP A 247 15.23 -13.96 5.20
CA TRP A 247 15.95 -12.87 5.86
C TRP A 247 15.03 -12.04 6.76
N PRO A 248 15.55 -11.51 7.88
CA PRO A 248 14.80 -10.58 8.72
C PRO A 248 14.43 -9.32 7.94
N GLY A 249 13.14 -8.98 7.91
CA GLY A 249 12.65 -7.77 7.24
C GLY A 249 12.22 -7.95 5.79
N ALA A 250 12.07 -9.19 5.30
CA ALA A 250 11.37 -9.43 4.04
C ALA A 250 9.96 -8.83 4.08
N ARG A 251 9.61 -8.05 3.05
CA ARG A 251 8.37 -7.28 3.00
C ARG A 251 7.22 -8.00 2.29
N MET A 252 7.54 -8.90 1.37
CA MET A 252 6.54 -9.69 0.65
C MET A 252 5.85 -10.64 1.64
N PRO A 253 4.51 -10.59 1.80
CA PRO A 253 3.78 -11.55 2.60
C PRO A 253 3.61 -12.87 1.84
N ALA A 254 3.36 -13.95 2.59
CA ALA A 254 2.85 -15.20 2.03
C ALA A 254 1.43 -15.00 1.48
N ILE A 255 1.13 -15.54 0.31
CA ILE A 255 -0.20 -15.51 -0.30
C ILE A 255 -0.76 -16.95 -0.31
N ASP A 256 -1.70 -17.18 0.60
CA ASP A 256 -2.33 -18.49 0.82
C ASP A 256 -3.32 -18.88 -0.29
N GLU A 257 -3.75 -20.14 -0.29
CA GLU A 257 -4.71 -20.69 -1.25
C GLU A 257 -6.10 -20.05 -1.17
N ARG A 258 -6.44 -19.50 0.00
CA ARG A 258 -7.69 -18.76 0.20
C ARG A 258 -7.69 -17.43 -0.56
N THR A 259 -6.52 -16.80 -0.67
CA THR A 259 -6.34 -15.52 -1.38
C THR A 259 -6.04 -15.74 -2.86
N LEU A 260 -5.27 -16.77 -3.19
CA LEU A 260 -4.85 -17.12 -4.53
C LEU A 260 -4.96 -18.64 -4.71
N SER A 261 -6.03 -19.12 -5.35
CA SER A 261 -6.18 -20.57 -5.61
C SER A 261 -5.08 -21.08 -6.55
N ASP A 262 -4.88 -22.39 -6.64
CA ASP A 262 -3.90 -22.96 -7.59
C ASP A 262 -4.28 -22.68 -9.06
N ALA A 263 -5.58 -22.61 -9.35
CA ALA A 263 -6.07 -22.21 -10.66
C ALA A 263 -5.72 -20.74 -10.96
N ASP A 264 -5.94 -19.84 -9.99
CA ASP A 264 -5.58 -18.42 -10.14
C ASP A 264 -4.06 -18.24 -10.26
N LEU A 265 -3.26 -19.03 -9.53
CA LEU A 265 -1.81 -18.99 -9.62
C LEU A 265 -1.33 -19.44 -11.00
N LYS A 266 -1.92 -20.50 -11.57
CA LYS A 266 -1.64 -20.94 -12.93
C LYS A 266 -1.99 -19.86 -13.97
N ASP A 267 -3.15 -19.22 -13.83
CA ASP A 267 -3.56 -18.14 -14.72
C ASP A 267 -2.64 -16.91 -14.55
N LEU A 268 -2.23 -16.57 -13.32
CA LEU A 268 -1.26 -15.51 -13.04
C LEU A 268 0.07 -15.78 -13.76
N LEU A 269 0.59 -17.00 -13.70
CA LEU A 269 1.81 -17.38 -14.43
C LEU A 269 1.62 -17.25 -15.94
N ALA A 270 0.46 -17.66 -16.48
CA ALA A 270 0.15 -17.48 -17.91
C ALA A 270 0.17 -16.00 -18.32
N TYR A 271 -0.37 -15.11 -17.48
CA TYR A 271 -0.29 -13.66 -17.69
C TYR A 271 1.15 -13.14 -17.62
N LEU A 272 1.96 -13.55 -16.64
CA LEU A 272 3.34 -13.10 -16.51
C LEU A 272 4.20 -13.55 -17.70
N HIS A 273 4.01 -14.79 -18.19
CA HIS A 273 4.63 -15.28 -19.43
C HIS A 273 4.21 -14.47 -20.65
N HIS A 274 2.91 -14.19 -20.78
CA HIS A 274 2.38 -13.35 -21.86
C HIS A 274 3.04 -11.96 -21.85
N MET A 275 3.20 -11.36 -20.68
CA MET A 275 3.82 -10.05 -20.53
C MET A 275 5.35 -10.07 -20.68
N ALA A 276 6.03 -11.18 -20.38
CA ALA A 276 7.46 -11.34 -20.63
C ALA A 276 7.81 -11.17 -22.13
N GLY A 277 6.91 -11.58 -23.02
CA GLY A 277 7.02 -11.32 -24.47
C GLY A 277 6.68 -9.90 -24.91
N ARG A 278 6.27 -9.01 -23.99
CA ARG A 278 5.72 -7.66 -24.26
C ARG A 278 6.34 -6.60 -23.34
N LYS A 279 7.67 -6.61 -23.21
CA LYS A 279 8.40 -5.62 -22.41
C LYS A 279 8.36 -4.25 -23.10
N GLY A 280 7.80 -3.24 -22.43
CA GLY A 280 7.78 -1.87 -22.93
C GLY A 280 6.89 -1.62 -24.15
N SER A 281 5.88 -2.48 -24.38
CA SER A 281 4.77 -2.23 -25.32
C SER A 281 3.69 -1.35 -24.71
#